data_AF-A0A7V6WKR6-F1
#
_entry.id   AF-A0A7V6WKR6-F1
#
_cell.length_a   1.000
_cell.length_b   1.000
_cell.length_c   1.000
_cell.angle_alpha   90.00
_cell.angle_beta   90.00
_cell.angle_gamma   90.00
#
_symmetry.space_group_name_H-M   'P 1'
#
loop_
_entity.id
_entity.type
_entity.pdbx_description
1 polymer ?
#
loop_
_entity_poly.entity_id
_entity_poly.type
_entity_poly.pdbx_seq_one_letter_code
_entity_poly.pdbx_strand_id
1 'polypeptide(L)'
;MKDLEKRFIPVEDSEIRVEGDDKERKITGYAAVFNRKSENLGGFVEIIRPGAFKEAIKDADVRALFNHDSNYVIGRTTSKTLTLEENQKGLKFEAVPPDAQWARDLLKSIERGDV
;
A
#
# COMPACT_ATOMS: atom_id res chain seq x y z
N MET A 1 -25.60 1.90 -18.96
CA MET A 1 -24.51 1.50 -18.05
C MET A 1 -24.37 2.61 -17.03
N LYS A 2 -24.35 2.30 -15.72
CA LYS A 2 -24.00 3.29 -14.70
C LYS A 2 -22.50 3.58 -14.87
N ASP A 3 -22.14 4.85 -15.01
CA ASP A 3 -20.73 5.25 -15.10
C ASP A 3 -19.98 4.73 -13.87
N LEU A 4 -18.88 4.01 -14.12
CA LEU A 4 -18.03 3.47 -13.06
C LEU A 4 -17.21 4.63 -12.49
N GLU A 5 -17.68 5.22 -11.39
CA GLU A 5 -16.96 6.28 -10.71
C GLU A 5 -15.70 5.69 -10.03
N LYS A 6 -14.52 6.04 -10.54
CA LYS A 6 -13.24 5.77 -9.87
C LYS A 6 -12.83 7.01 -9.09
N ARG A 7 -12.77 6.90 -7.76
CA ARG A 7 -12.24 7.95 -6.89
C ARG A 7 -10.84 7.57 -6.43
N PHE A 8 -9.89 8.47 -6.61
CA PHE A 8 -8.59 8.41 -5.94
C PHE A 8 -8.69 9.27 -4.69
N ILE A 9 -8.49 8.66 -3.52
CA ILE A 9 -8.48 9.38 -2.26
C ILE A 9 -7.03 9.41 -1.82
N PRO A 10 -6.37 10.58 -1.84
CA PRO A 10 -5.06 10.69 -1.21
C PRO A 10 -5.28 10.37 0.26
N VAL A 11 -4.68 9.28 0.73
CA VAL A 11 -4.61 9.07 2.17
C VAL A 11 -3.57 10.06 2.67
N GLU A 12 -4.04 11.23 3.08
CA GLU A 12 -3.19 12.23 3.74
C GLU A 12 -2.39 11.51 4.85
N ASP A 13 -1.05 11.67 4.85
CA ASP A 13 -0.06 10.99 5.71
C ASP A 13 0.24 9.50 5.41
N SER A 14 -0.25 8.95 4.30
CA SER A 14 0.34 7.74 3.74
C SER A 14 1.63 8.09 3.02
N GLU A 15 2.73 7.84 3.71
CA GLU A 15 4.06 7.94 3.12
C GLU A 15 4.31 6.68 2.29
N ILE A 16 4.83 6.86 1.08
CA ILE A 16 5.45 5.79 0.31
C ILE A 16 6.89 6.21 0.09
N ARG A 17 7.84 5.35 0.43
CA ARG A 17 9.26 5.64 0.26
C ARG A 17 10.05 4.40 -0.12
N VAL A 18 11.16 4.62 -0.82
CA VAL A 18 12.13 3.60 -1.14
C VAL A 18 13.24 3.60 -0.08
N GLU A 19 13.52 2.46 0.53
CA GLU A 19 14.61 2.28 1.51
C GLU A 19 15.54 1.12 1.09
N GLY A 20 16.84 1.21 1.41
CA GLY A 20 17.84 0.15 1.18
C GLY A 20 18.84 0.43 0.05
N ASP A 21 19.94 -0.34 0.02
CA ASP A 21 20.96 -0.30 -1.03
C ASP A 21 20.46 -0.97 -2.34
N ASP A 22 21.17 -0.79 -3.46
CA ASP A 22 20.78 -1.23 -4.81
C ASP A 22 20.29 -2.69 -4.94
N LYS A 23 20.66 -3.57 -4.01
CA LYS A 23 20.26 -5.00 -4.02
C LYS A 23 19.03 -5.32 -3.15
N GLU A 24 18.62 -4.43 -2.26
CA GLU A 24 17.51 -4.65 -1.31
C GLU A 24 16.60 -3.43 -1.21
N ARG A 25 16.24 -2.83 -2.36
CA ARG A 25 15.29 -1.71 -2.39
C ARG A 25 13.91 -2.18 -1.94
N LYS A 26 13.35 -1.49 -0.96
CA LYS A 26 12.03 -1.78 -0.37
C LYS A 26 11.12 -0.59 -0.54
N ILE A 27 9.85 -0.85 -0.86
CA ILE A 27 8.79 0.15 -0.81
C ILE A 27 8.12 0.03 0.56
N THR A 28 8.20 1.07 1.36
CA THR A 28 7.60 1.11 2.70
C THR A 28 6.57 2.23 2.81
N GLY A 29 5.58 2.01 3.66
CA GLY A 29 4.55 3.02 3.87
C GLY A 29 3.44 2.61 4.82
N TYR A 30 2.38 3.43 4.84
CA TYR A 30 1.13 3.11 5.53
C TYR A 30 0.03 2.87 4.50
N ALA A 31 -0.57 1.69 4.51
CA ALA A 31 -1.71 1.36 3.65
C ALA A 31 -3.02 1.98 4.18
N ALA A 32 -3.08 2.25 5.48
CA ALA A 32 -4.17 2.94 6.14
C ALA A 32 -3.66 3.59 7.43
N VAL A 33 -4.14 4.79 7.76
CA VAL A 33 -3.85 5.49 9.02
C VAL A 33 -5.07 5.43 9.95
N PHE A 34 -4.82 5.26 11.25
CA PHE A 34 -5.89 5.08 12.24
C PHE A 34 -6.43 6.39 12.80
N ASN A 35 -7.67 6.33 13.31
CA ASN A 35 -8.36 7.41 14.02
C ASN A 35 -8.52 8.71 13.21
N ARG A 36 -8.36 8.65 11.89
CA ARG A 36 -8.61 9.75 10.96
C ARG A 36 -9.95 9.53 10.27
N LYS A 37 -10.68 10.63 10.04
CA LYS A 37 -11.82 10.64 9.13
C LYS A 37 -11.33 10.50 7.69
N SER A 38 -11.95 9.63 6.92
CA SER A 38 -11.80 9.61 5.46
C SER A 38 -12.39 10.88 4.84
N GLU A 39 -12.13 11.06 3.55
CA GLU A 39 -12.98 11.91 2.71
C GLU A 39 -14.42 11.41 2.69
N ASN A 40 -15.34 12.26 2.23
CA ASN A 40 -16.73 11.84 2.03
C ASN A 40 -16.80 10.81 0.90
N LEU A 41 -17.12 9.56 1.26
CA LEU A 41 -17.16 8.40 0.37
C LEU A 41 -18.49 8.28 -0.40
N GLY A 42 -19.20 9.39 -0.61
CA GLY A 42 -20.50 9.40 -1.30
C GLY A 42 -21.70 9.30 -0.36
N GLY A 43 -21.64 9.99 0.78
CA GLY A 43 -22.72 10.09 1.76
C GLY A 43 -22.33 9.65 3.17
N PHE A 44 -21.10 9.14 3.35
CA PHE A 44 -20.58 8.72 4.65
C PHE A 44 -19.09 9.01 4.77
N VAL A 45 -18.61 9.00 6.01
CA VAL A 45 -17.20 9.16 6.38
C VAL A 45 -16.83 7.98 7.26
N GLU A 46 -15.67 7.40 7.01
CA GLU A 46 -15.14 6.26 7.75
C GLU A 46 -14.04 6.70 8.72
N ILE A 47 -13.88 5.93 9.79
CA ILE A 47 -12.73 6.02 10.70
C ILE A 47 -12.24 4.61 10.94
N ILE A 48 -11.01 4.32 10.53
CA ILE A 48 -10.36 3.03 10.78
C ILE A 48 -9.78 3.05 12.19
N ARG A 49 -10.18 2.10 13.03
CA ARG A 49 -9.70 2.00 14.41
C ARG A 49 -8.51 1.05 14.52
N PRO A 50 -7.59 1.27 15.48
CA PRO A 50 -6.56 0.28 15.80
C PRO A 50 -7.19 -1.09 16.07
N GLY A 51 -6.62 -2.15 15.51
CA GLY A 51 -7.19 -3.49 15.60
C GLY A 51 -8.09 -3.89 14.42
N ALA A 52 -8.44 -2.96 13.52
CA ALA A 52 -9.34 -3.24 12.40
C ALA A 52 -8.79 -4.30 11.42
N PHE A 53 -7.47 -4.43 11.31
CA PHE A 53 -6.79 -5.35 10.39
C PHE A 53 -6.20 -6.59 11.07
N LYS A 54 -6.12 -6.66 12.41
CA LYS A 54 -5.45 -7.75 13.13
C LYS A 54 -5.83 -9.15 12.65
N GLU A 55 -7.13 -9.41 12.51
CA GLU A 55 -7.61 -10.70 12.05
C GLU A 55 -7.40 -10.87 10.54
N ALA A 56 -7.61 -9.79 9.78
CA ALA A 56 -7.52 -9.81 8.32
C ALA A 56 -6.10 -10.08 7.80
N ILE A 57 -5.04 -9.67 8.51
CA ILE A 57 -3.65 -9.82 8.05
C ILE A 57 -2.94 -11.05 8.62
N LYS A 58 -3.57 -11.78 9.54
CA LYS A 58 -2.93 -12.88 10.28
C LYS A 58 -2.54 -14.05 9.39
N ASP A 59 -3.49 -14.54 8.59
CA ASP A 59 -3.32 -15.73 7.74
C ASP A 59 -3.69 -15.47 6.27
N ALA A 60 -3.86 -14.20 5.88
CA ALA A 60 -4.29 -13.85 4.54
C ALA A 60 -3.15 -13.82 3.51
N ASP A 61 -3.48 -14.28 2.30
CA ASP A 61 -2.68 -14.03 1.11
C ASP A 61 -2.94 -12.61 0.58
N VAL A 62 -2.06 -11.67 0.94
CA VAL A 62 -2.17 -10.27 0.54
C VAL A 62 -1.11 -9.94 -0.51
N ARG A 63 -1.51 -9.16 -1.51
CA ARG A 63 -0.66 -8.70 -2.61
C ARG A 63 -0.60 -7.18 -2.62
N ALA A 64 0.61 -6.63 -2.65
CA ALA A 64 0.85 -5.25 -3.01
C ALA A 64 0.94 -5.18 -4.53
N LEU A 65 0.05 -4.40 -5.16
CA LEU A 65 -0.07 -4.29 -6.61
C LEU A 65 0.20 -2.85 -7.05
N PHE A 66 0.87 -2.68 -8.18
CA PHE A 66 0.88 -1.39 -8.84
C PHE A 66 -0.44 -1.17 -9.59
N ASN A 67 -1.09 -0.04 -9.35
CA ASN A 67 -2.34 0.36 -10.02
C ASN A 67 -3.49 -0.67 -9.95
N HIS A 68 -3.54 -1.47 -8.87
CA HIS A 68 -4.50 -2.56 -8.70
C HIS A 68 -4.47 -3.63 -9.83
N ASP A 69 -3.40 -3.69 -10.60
CA ASP A 69 -3.23 -4.66 -11.69
C ASP A 69 -2.45 -5.88 -11.19
N SER A 70 -3.07 -7.06 -11.29
CA SER A 70 -2.48 -8.33 -10.87
C SER A 70 -1.27 -8.76 -11.70
N ASN A 71 -1.01 -8.13 -12.84
CA ASN A 71 0.21 -8.36 -13.63
C ASN A 71 1.45 -7.72 -12.98
N TYR A 72 1.27 -6.71 -12.12
CA TYR A 72 2.34 -5.93 -11.51
C TYR A 72 2.37 -6.12 -9.99
N VAL A 73 2.69 -7.34 -9.57
CA VAL A 73 2.83 -7.69 -8.14
C VAL A 73 4.15 -7.14 -7.60
N ILE A 74 4.04 -6.15 -6.71
CA ILE A 74 5.18 -5.56 -5.99
C ILE A 74 5.67 -6.52 -4.89
N GLY A 75 4.74 -7.12 -4.14
CA GLY A 75 5.09 -8.03 -3.06
C GLY A 75 3.89 -8.87 -2.62
N ARG A 76 4.15 -9.99 -1.95
CA ARG A 76 3.10 -10.90 -1.46
C ARG A 76 3.49 -11.54 -0.13
N THR A 77 2.52 -11.65 0.78
CA THR A 77 2.76 -12.15 2.15
C THR A 77 3.24 -13.60 2.12
N THR A 78 2.63 -14.45 1.29
CA THR A 78 2.98 -15.88 1.20
C THR A 78 4.37 -16.12 0.61
N SER A 79 4.89 -15.22 -0.23
CA SER A 79 6.26 -15.30 -0.76
C SER A 79 7.27 -14.54 0.10
N LYS A 80 6.85 -13.99 1.24
CA LYS A 80 7.70 -13.21 2.16
C LYS A 80 8.36 -11.99 1.52
N THR A 81 7.75 -11.45 0.46
CA THR A 81 8.16 -10.20 -0.20
C THR A 81 7.23 -9.04 0.14
N LEU A 82 6.23 -9.26 1.01
CA LEU A 82 5.41 -8.24 1.63
C LEU A 82 5.24 -8.58 3.10
N THR A 83 5.50 -7.60 3.96
CA THR A 83 5.19 -7.63 5.39
C THR A 83 4.14 -6.58 5.68
N LEU A 84 3.15 -6.94 6.49
CA LEU A 84 2.10 -6.05 6.98
C LEU A 84 2.13 -6.06 8.51
N GLU A 85 2.03 -4.89 9.12
CA GLU A 85 2.05 -4.74 10.57
C GLU A 85 1.11 -3.62 10.99
N GLU A 86 0.22 -3.89 11.94
CA GLU A 86 -0.47 -2.80 12.64
C GLU A 86 0.44 -2.19 13.69
N ASN A 87 0.55 -0.86 13.69
CA ASN A 87 1.15 -0.11 14.78
C ASN A 87 0.22 1.03 15.24
N GLN A 88 0.71 1.90 16.12
CA GLN A 88 -0.09 3.00 16.67
C GLN A 88 -0.56 4.02 15.61
N LYS A 89 0.20 4.20 14.52
CA LYS A 89 -0.13 5.11 13.41
C LYS A 89 -1.11 4.48 12.43
N GLY A 90 -0.98 3.18 12.12
CA GLY A 90 -1.78 2.56 11.07
C GLY A 90 -1.33 1.16 10.69
N LEU A 91 -1.80 0.70 9.52
CA LEU A 91 -1.32 -0.51 8.86
C LEU A 91 -0.06 -0.18 8.05
N LYS A 92 1.10 -0.48 8.61
CA LYS A 92 2.40 -0.36 7.94
C LYS A 92 2.57 -1.52 6.95
N PHE A 93 3.16 -1.23 5.80
CA PHE A 93 3.60 -2.23 4.85
C PHE A 93 5.08 -2.05 4.47
N GLU A 94 5.72 -3.17 4.15
CA GLU A 94 7.07 -3.22 3.57
C GLU A 94 7.05 -4.26 2.45
N ALA A 95 7.31 -3.82 1.22
CA ALA A 95 7.33 -4.68 0.05
C ALA A 95 8.71 -4.69 -0.61
N VAL A 96 9.19 -5.85 -1.02
CA VAL A 96 10.41 -6.06 -1.80
C VAL A 96 9.99 -6.30 -3.25
N PRO A 97 10.11 -5.29 -4.14
CA PRO A 97 9.77 -5.44 -5.55
C PRO A 97 10.63 -6.49 -6.24
N PRO A 98 10.12 -7.18 -7.28
CA PRO A 98 10.93 -8.09 -8.07
C PRO A 98 12.03 -7.34 -8.84
N ASP A 99 13.12 -8.03 -9.17
CA ASP A 99 14.17 -7.48 -10.04
C ASP A 99 13.76 -7.47 -11.53
N ALA A 100 12.66 -6.78 -11.82
CA ALA A 100 12.09 -6.61 -13.14
C ALA A 100 12.20 -5.16 -13.59
N GLN A 101 12.27 -4.94 -14.91
CA GLN A 101 12.42 -3.59 -15.47
C GLN A 101 11.30 -2.65 -15.01
N TRP A 102 10.04 -3.09 -15.08
CA TRP A 102 8.88 -2.30 -14.66
C TRP A 102 8.95 -1.90 -13.17
N ALA A 103 9.51 -2.75 -12.32
CA ALA A 103 9.62 -2.49 -10.88
C ALA A 103 10.74 -1.48 -10.60
N ARG A 104 11.87 -1.59 -11.31
CA ARG A 104 12.96 -0.59 -11.25
C ARG A 104 12.50 0.78 -11.74
N ASP A 105 11.67 0.80 -12.79
CA ASP A 105 11.11 2.05 -13.32
C ASP A 105 10.09 2.65 -12.35
N LEU A 106 9.23 1.82 -11.74
CA LEU A 106 8.33 2.24 -10.67
C LEU A 106 9.09 2.86 -9.49
N LEU A 107 10.16 2.22 -9.02
CA LEU A 107 10.98 2.75 -7.93
C LEU A 107 11.53 4.14 -8.25
N LYS A 108 12.06 4.35 -9.46
CA LYS A 108 12.54 5.66 -9.90
C LYS A 108 11.43 6.71 -9.93
N SER A 109 10.23 6.33 -10.35
CA SER A 109 9.07 7.23 -10.34
C SER A 109 8.63 7.60 -8.92
N ILE A 110 8.65 6.65 -7.98
CA ILE A 110 8.41 6.94 -6.56
C ILE A 110 9.46 7.90 -6.01
N GLU A 111 10.75 7.68 -6.29
CA GLU A 111 11.83 8.57 -5.83
C GLU A 111 11.71 9.99 -6.36
N ARG A 112 11.20 10.14 -7.59
CA ARG A 112 10.95 11.45 -8.21
C ARG A 112 9.66 12.11 -7.69
N GLY A 113 8.80 11.36 -7.00
CA GLY A 113 7.49 11.82 -6.55
C GLY A 113 6.43 11.88 -7.66
N ASP A 114 6.57 11.07 -8.72
CA ASP A 114 5.55 10.96 -9.78
C ASP A 114 4.32 10.14 -9.34
N VAL A 115 4.50 9.30 -8.31
CA VAL A 115 3.53 8.31 -7.80
C VAL A 115 3.33 8.54 -6.31
#